data_AF-A0A534W841-F1
#
_entry.id   AF-A0A534W841-F1
#
_cell.length_a   1.000
_cell.length_b   1.000
_cell.length_c   1.000
_cell.angle_alpha   90.00
_cell.angle_beta   90.00
_cell.angle_gamma   90.00
#
_symmetry.space_group_name_H-M   'P 1'
#
loop_
_entity.id
_entity.type
_entity.pdbx_description
1 polymer ?
#
loop_
_entity_poly.entity_id
_entity_poly.type
_entity_poly.pdbx_seq_one_letter_code
_entity_poly.pdbx_strand_id
1 'polypeptide(L)'
;MSDIAALIGQASAGKAPAVVLIEGDEYLARTSARELADAIVPSRERALNLIVLDAAAGAREIASHLVTVGMFAAPKAVVVEGADAFAEEVDAERELTRVRELWQARRQRDAARRLLKLVRSAGWGAADVALGLKTGASAAKWRKDIGAAPDEGDKGWLQELSSWAQAEKVAAPPDDLEVLVQAVERGLPPKTHLILVAESLPPKHALVRLAQEKGAQVRRRAERRGRTIDTLDISPVVADELGPLKKKL
;
A
#
# COMPACT_ATOMS: atom_id res chain seq x y z
N MET A 1 -4.54 15.92 -9.93
CA MET A 1 -5.12 14.80 -9.17
C MET A 1 -6.39 14.40 -9.88
N SER A 2 -6.49 13.11 -10.22
CA SER A 2 -7.62 12.57 -10.98
C SER A 2 -8.70 12.06 -10.03
N ASP A 3 -9.94 12.10 -10.50
CA ASP A 3 -11.07 11.48 -9.81
C ASP A 3 -11.14 9.98 -10.14
N ILE A 4 -11.43 9.15 -9.13
CA ILE A 4 -11.47 7.69 -9.28
C ILE A 4 -12.63 7.25 -10.17
N ALA A 5 -13.79 7.90 -10.08
CA ALA A 5 -14.96 7.54 -10.89
C ALA A 5 -14.68 7.78 -12.38
N ALA A 6 -14.03 8.90 -12.70
CA ALA A 6 -13.58 9.20 -14.06
C ALA A 6 -12.59 8.15 -14.58
N LEU A 7 -11.64 7.69 -13.76
CA LEU A 7 -10.68 6.64 -14.14
C LEU A 7 -11.36 5.29 -14.38
N ILE A 8 -12.33 4.91 -13.56
CA ILE A 8 -13.13 3.68 -13.75
C ILE A 8 -13.92 3.75 -15.06
N GLY A 9 -14.50 4.92 -15.38
CA GLY A 9 -15.17 5.13 -16.66
C GLY A 9 -14.23 4.99 -17.86
N GLN A 10 -13.02 5.55 -17.77
CA GLN A 10 -11.99 5.42 -18.81
C GLN A 10 -11.51 3.96 -18.95
N ALA A 11 -11.31 3.27 -17.84
CA ALA A 11 -10.91 1.86 -17.83
C ALA A 11 -11.95 0.96 -18.51
N SER A 12 -13.23 1.18 -18.21
CA SER A 12 -14.35 0.47 -18.84
C SER A 12 -14.42 0.70 -20.36
N ALA A 13 -13.90 1.84 -20.84
CA ALA A 13 -13.77 2.15 -22.27
C ALA A 13 -12.45 1.64 -22.90
N GLY A 14 -11.64 0.86 -22.16
CA GLY A 14 -10.35 0.34 -22.63
C GLY A 14 -9.24 1.40 -22.71
N LYS A 15 -9.40 2.53 -22.01
CA LYS A 15 -8.46 3.67 -22.03
C LYS A 15 -7.84 3.95 -20.66
N ALA A 16 -7.69 2.92 -19.82
CA ALA A 16 -7.05 3.07 -18.52
C ALA A 16 -5.59 3.55 -18.69
N PRO A 17 -5.08 4.43 -17.80
CA PRO A 17 -3.67 4.80 -17.80
C PRO A 17 -2.76 3.61 -17.52
N ALA A 18 -1.52 3.66 -18.02
CA ALA A 18 -0.54 2.60 -17.80
C ALA A 18 -0.10 2.49 -16.33
N VAL A 19 -0.09 3.62 -15.61
CA VAL A 19 0.28 3.68 -14.19
C VAL A 19 -0.75 4.49 -13.42
N VAL A 20 -1.29 3.93 -12.34
CA VAL A 20 -2.18 4.64 -11.42
C VAL A 20 -1.66 4.52 -10.00
N LEU A 21 -1.43 5.65 -9.34
CA LEU A 21 -1.10 5.70 -7.92
C LEU A 21 -2.33 6.15 -7.13
N ILE A 22 -2.76 5.34 -6.16
CA ILE A 22 -3.86 5.64 -5.26
C ILE A 22 -3.29 5.79 -3.85
N GLU A 23 -3.30 7.02 -3.34
CA GLU A 23 -2.80 7.36 -2.01
C GLU A 23 -3.93 7.62 -1.02
N GLY A 24 -3.83 7.12 0.21
CA GLY A 24 -4.63 7.59 1.32
C GLY A 24 -4.97 6.53 2.36
N ASP A 25 -6.20 6.55 2.85
CA ASP A 25 -6.64 5.53 3.81
C ASP A 25 -6.56 4.13 3.17
N GLU A 26 -5.97 3.17 3.86
CA GLU A 26 -5.67 1.85 3.30
C GLU A 26 -6.93 1.17 2.76
N TYR A 27 -8.03 1.19 3.52
CA TYR A 27 -9.26 0.55 3.13
C TYR A 27 -9.86 1.20 1.88
N LEU A 28 -9.92 2.53 1.86
CA LEU A 28 -10.48 3.27 0.72
C LEU A 28 -9.59 3.17 -0.52
N ALA A 29 -8.27 3.23 -0.35
CA ALA A 29 -7.31 3.15 -1.44
C ALA A 29 -7.30 1.74 -2.05
N ARG A 30 -7.30 0.68 -1.23
CA ARG A 30 -7.39 -0.72 -1.70
C ARG A 30 -8.72 -1.01 -2.37
N THR A 31 -9.83 -0.53 -1.81
CA THR A 31 -11.16 -0.69 -2.44
C THR A 31 -11.17 -0.04 -3.82
N SER A 32 -10.70 1.20 -3.93
CA SER A 32 -10.62 1.90 -5.22
C SER A 32 -9.64 1.25 -6.21
N ALA A 33 -8.53 0.69 -5.73
CA ALA A 33 -7.60 -0.06 -6.57
C ALA A 33 -8.26 -1.32 -7.14
N ARG A 34 -9.04 -2.03 -6.31
CA ARG A 34 -9.78 -3.21 -6.72
C ARG A 34 -10.88 -2.87 -7.73
N GLU A 35 -11.66 -1.84 -7.49
CA GLU A 35 -12.70 -1.36 -8.42
C GLU A 35 -12.10 -0.98 -9.78
N LEU A 36 -10.97 -0.26 -9.76
CA LEU A 36 -10.26 0.09 -10.99
C LEU A 36 -9.72 -1.16 -11.71
N ALA A 37 -9.11 -2.09 -10.98
CA ALA A 37 -8.58 -3.33 -11.56
C ALA A 37 -9.70 -4.19 -12.16
N ASP A 38 -10.86 -4.26 -11.51
CA ASP A 38 -12.05 -4.97 -11.97
C ASP A 38 -12.65 -4.33 -13.24
N ALA A 39 -12.54 -3.01 -13.38
CA ALA A 39 -12.94 -2.28 -14.59
C ALA A 39 -11.94 -2.45 -15.75
N ILE A 40 -10.65 -2.63 -15.46
CA ILE A 40 -9.61 -2.90 -16.47
C ILE A 40 -9.71 -4.33 -16.98
N VAL A 41 -9.84 -5.31 -16.08
CA VAL A 41 -9.78 -6.74 -16.41
C VAL A 41 -11.18 -7.36 -16.28
N PRO A 42 -11.82 -7.77 -17.38
CA PRO A 42 -13.15 -8.39 -17.34
C PRO A 42 -13.18 -9.65 -16.48
N SER A 43 -14.29 -9.91 -15.78
CA SER A 43 -14.41 -10.99 -14.78
C SER A 43 -13.90 -12.37 -15.24
N ARG A 44 -14.16 -12.73 -16.50
CA ARG A 44 -13.73 -14.00 -17.10
C ARG A 44 -12.22 -14.15 -17.31
N GLU A 45 -11.50 -13.03 -17.37
CA GLU A 45 -10.07 -12.96 -17.67
C GLU A 45 -9.22 -12.73 -16.41
N ARG A 46 -9.84 -12.37 -15.28
CA ARG A 46 -9.16 -11.99 -14.03
C ARG A 46 -8.25 -13.09 -13.48
N ALA A 47 -8.67 -14.36 -13.57
CA ALA A 47 -7.90 -15.49 -13.04
C ALA A 47 -6.46 -15.58 -13.60
N LEU A 48 -6.21 -15.03 -14.79
CA LEU A 48 -4.92 -15.08 -15.46
C LEU A 48 -4.28 -13.68 -15.65
N ASN A 49 -5.08 -12.62 -15.59
CA ASN A 49 -4.67 -11.28 -15.96
C ASN A 49 -4.81 -10.22 -14.85
N LEU A 50 -5.37 -10.57 -13.70
CA LEU A 50 -5.35 -9.72 -12.50
C LEU A 50 -4.40 -10.32 -11.49
N ILE A 51 -3.32 -9.59 -11.21
CA ILE A 51 -2.28 -10.00 -10.28
C ILE A 51 -2.27 -9.00 -9.13
N VAL A 52 -2.45 -9.49 -7.91
CA VAL A 52 -2.36 -8.67 -6.70
C VAL A 52 -1.14 -9.14 -5.92
N LEU A 53 -0.18 -8.23 -5.78
CA LEU A 53 1.07 -8.44 -5.06
C LEU A 53 1.16 -7.45 -3.92
N ASP A 54 1.97 -7.84 -2.95
CA ASP A 54 2.44 -6.88 -1.98
C ASP A 54 3.79 -6.29 -2.40
N ALA A 55 4.05 -5.03 -2.03
CA ALA A 55 5.36 -4.42 -2.22
C ALA A 55 6.51 -5.24 -1.59
N ALA A 56 6.24 -6.02 -0.53
CA ALA A 56 7.20 -6.95 0.08
C ALA A 56 7.69 -8.07 -0.85
N ALA A 57 6.99 -8.37 -1.95
CA ALA A 57 7.49 -9.26 -3.00
C ALA A 57 8.77 -8.69 -3.67
N GLY A 58 8.97 -7.38 -3.59
CA GLY A 58 10.12 -6.69 -4.15
C GLY A 58 9.89 -6.20 -5.57
N ALA A 59 10.64 -5.17 -5.93
CA ALA A 59 10.44 -4.46 -7.19
C ALA A 59 10.79 -5.34 -8.40
N ARG A 60 11.76 -6.27 -8.29
CA ARG A 60 12.08 -7.22 -9.36
C ARG A 60 10.93 -8.18 -9.68
N GLU A 61 10.26 -8.73 -8.67
CA GLU A 61 9.12 -9.64 -8.88
C GLU A 61 7.96 -8.90 -9.54
N ILE A 62 7.61 -7.73 -9.02
CA ILE A 62 6.58 -6.86 -9.61
C ILE A 62 6.92 -6.51 -11.06
N ALA A 63 8.16 -6.11 -11.34
CA ALA A 63 8.64 -5.82 -12.68
C ALA A 63 8.51 -7.03 -13.61
N SER A 64 8.82 -8.24 -13.14
CA SER A 64 8.70 -9.47 -13.93
C SER A 64 7.25 -9.73 -14.37
N HIS A 65 6.29 -9.46 -13.48
CA HIS A 65 4.87 -9.55 -13.84
C HIS A 65 4.47 -8.46 -14.82
N LEU A 66 4.97 -7.24 -14.69
CA LEU A 66 4.64 -6.13 -15.60
C LEU A 66 5.16 -6.33 -17.03
N VAL A 67 6.37 -6.89 -17.20
CA VAL A 67 6.93 -7.11 -18.55
C VAL A 67 6.31 -8.33 -19.25
N THR A 68 5.62 -9.18 -18.52
CA THR A 68 4.90 -10.34 -19.07
C THR A 68 3.54 -9.90 -19.61
N VAL A 69 3.29 -10.09 -20.90
CA VAL A 69 2.00 -9.77 -21.54
C VAL A 69 0.83 -10.53 -20.92
N GLY A 70 -0.36 -9.92 -20.96
CA GLY A 70 -1.62 -10.59 -20.62
C GLY A 70 -1.90 -11.80 -21.52
N MET A 71 -2.49 -12.84 -20.94
CA MET A 71 -2.94 -14.02 -21.67
C MET A 71 -4.13 -13.67 -22.58
N PHE A 72 -4.20 -14.32 -23.75
CA PHE A 72 -5.29 -14.16 -24.72
C PHE A 72 -5.50 -12.72 -25.24
N ALA A 73 -4.44 -11.90 -25.25
CA ALA A 73 -4.49 -10.49 -25.65
C ALA A 73 -5.51 -9.63 -24.84
N ALA A 74 -5.86 -10.12 -23.65
CA ALA A 74 -6.70 -9.45 -22.67
C ALA A 74 -5.93 -8.31 -21.95
N PRO A 75 -6.64 -7.29 -21.45
CA PRO A 75 -6.05 -6.34 -20.52
C PRO A 75 -5.53 -7.03 -19.26
N LYS A 76 -4.41 -6.54 -18.74
CA LYS A 76 -3.76 -7.04 -17.53
C LYS A 76 -3.56 -5.92 -16.52
N ALA A 77 -3.85 -6.20 -15.27
CA ALA A 77 -3.58 -5.29 -14.16
C ALA A 77 -2.69 -5.96 -13.12
N VAL A 78 -1.64 -5.27 -12.70
CA VAL A 78 -0.80 -5.62 -11.55
C VAL A 78 -1.07 -4.60 -10.46
N VAL A 79 -1.75 -5.03 -9.40
CA VAL A 79 -2.02 -4.23 -8.20
C VAL A 79 -0.92 -4.50 -7.18
N VAL A 80 -0.27 -3.44 -6.72
CA VAL A 80 0.76 -3.50 -5.68
C VAL A 80 0.22 -2.81 -4.43
N GLU A 81 -0.05 -3.61 -3.41
CA GLU A 81 -0.45 -3.12 -2.09
C GLU A 81 0.79 -2.71 -1.27
N GLY A 82 0.64 -1.70 -0.40
CA GLY A 82 1.69 -1.29 0.53
C GLY A 82 2.91 -0.62 -0.13
N ALA A 83 2.73 0.12 -1.23
CA ALA A 83 3.83 0.74 -1.98
C ALA A 83 4.64 1.79 -1.18
N ASP A 84 4.17 2.24 -0.01
CA ASP A 84 4.99 3.00 0.97
C ASP A 84 6.27 2.26 1.37
N ALA A 85 6.25 0.94 1.24
CA ALA A 85 7.40 0.09 1.50
C ALA A 85 8.58 0.38 0.55
N PHE A 86 8.40 1.15 -0.52
CA PHE A 86 9.49 1.63 -1.38
C PHE A 86 10.09 2.99 -0.99
N ALA A 87 9.54 3.73 -0.02
CA ALA A 87 10.08 5.03 0.37
C ALA A 87 11.43 4.93 1.11
N GLU A 88 12.51 5.51 0.57
CA GLU A 88 13.86 5.38 1.12
C GLU A 88 14.08 6.12 2.45
N GLU A 89 13.53 7.34 2.58
CA GLU A 89 13.66 8.14 3.79
C GLU A 89 12.49 7.92 4.72
N VAL A 90 12.77 7.29 5.85
CA VAL A 90 11.84 7.30 6.96
C VAL A 90 12.56 7.76 8.21
N ASP A 91 12.08 8.87 8.78
CA ASP A 91 12.40 9.25 10.15
C ASP A 91 12.10 8.03 11.04
N ALA A 92 13.15 7.45 11.61
CA ALA A 92 13.07 6.17 12.30
C ALA A 92 12.14 6.23 13.54
N GLU A 93 12.09 7.36 14.24
CA GLU A 93 11.22 7.54 15.40
C GLU A 93 9.76 7.68 14.97
N ARG A 94 9.53 8.45 13.90
CA ARG A 94 8.20 8.56 13.30
C ARG A 94 7.71 7.23 12.74
N GLU A 95 8.57 6.45 12.09
CA GLU A 95 8.19 5.15 11.54
C GLU A 95 7.92 4.13 12.63
N LEU A 96 8.73 4.10 13.69
CA LEU A 96 8.48 3.23 14.82
C LEU A 96 7.14 3.56 15.50
N THR A 97 6.82 4.85 15.63
CA THR A 97 5.51 5.31 16.10
C THR A 97 4.40 4.82 15.16
N ARG A 98 4.61 4.95 13.84
CA ARG A 98 3.62 4.50 12.85
C ARG A 98 3.40 3.00 12.90
N VAL A 99 4.45 2.21 13.04
CA VAL A 99 4.37 0.75 13.23
C VAL A 99 3.49 0.42 14.44
N ARG A 100 3.68 1.11 15.56
CA ARG A 100 2.88 0.93 16.77
C ARG A 100 1.39 1.23 16.51
N GLU A 101 1.09 2.35 15.87
CA GLU A 101 -0.29 2.72 15.50
C GLU A 101 -0.95 1.66 14.62
N LEU A 102 -0.23 1.15 13.61
CA LEU A 102 -0.73 0.12 12.71
C LEU A 102 -0.98 -1.20 13.45
N TRP A 103 -0.07 -1.59 14.35
CA TRP A 103 -0.24 -2.79 15.16
C TRP A 103 -1.48 -2.70 16.06
N GLN A 104 -1.66 -1.55 16.73
CA GLN A 104 -2.83 -1.28 17.58
C GLN A 104 -4.13 -1.25 16.77
N ALA A 105 -4.09 -0.72 15.55
CA ALA A 105 -5.21 -0.74 14.60
C ALA A 105 -5.48 -2.13 13.98
N ARG A 106 -4.83 -3.20 14.47
CA ARG A 106 -4.92 -4.58 13.94
C ARG A 106 -4.48 -4.72 12.48
N ARG A 107 -3.73 -3.77 11.95
CA ARG A 107 -3.07 -3.83 10.63
C ARG A 107 -1.72 -4.55 10.74
N GLN A 108 -1.77 -5.79 11.22
CA GLN A 108 -0.59 -6.56 11.66
C GLN A 108 0.46 -6.71 10.56
N ARG A 109 0.02 -6.99 9.33
CA ARG A 109 0.90 -7.22 8.19
C ARG A 109 1.66 -5.97 7.78
N ASP A 110 0.98 -4.82 7.75
CA ASP A 110 1.59 -3.53 7.40
C ASP A 110 2.58 -3.08 8.47
N ALA A 111 2.21 -3.24 9.74
CA ALA A 111 3.09 -2.96 10.86
C ALA A 111 4.37 -3.81 10.79
N ALA A 112 4.24 -5.11 10.57
CA ALA A 112 5.38 -6.02 10.47
C ALA A 112 6.31 -5.67 9.31
N ARG A 113 5.77 -5.38 8.12
CA ARG A 113 6.58 -5.01 6.94
C ARG A 113 7.34 -3.72 7.15
N ARG A 114 6.67 -2.69 7.68
CA ARG A 114 7.29 -1.40 7.98
C ARG A 114 8.40 -1.54 9.03
N LEU A 115 8.15 -2.33 10.08
CA LEU A 115 9.19 -2.63 11.08
C LEU A 115 10.38 -3.35 10.46
N LEU A 116 10.14 -4.41 9.69
CA LEU A 116 11.20 -5.20 9.07
C LEU A 116 12.00 -4.39 8.05
N LYS A 117 11.35 -3.49 7.31
CA LYS A 117 12.02 -2.53 6.45
C LYS A 117 12.90 -1.58 7.26
N LEU A 118 12.38 -1.01 8.35
CA LEU A 118 13.09 -0.08 9.21
C LEU A 118 14.38 -0.70 9.76
N VAL A 119 14.34 -1.96 10.17
CA VAL A 119 15.50 -2.63 10.79
C VAL A 119 16.42 -3.34 9.78
N ARG A 120 16.06 -3.36 8.50
CA ARG A 120 16.80 -4.07 7.46
C ARG A 120 18.20 -3.51 7.25
N SER A 121 18.37 -2.19 7.32
CA SER A 121 19.66 -1.52 7.14
C SER A 121 20.69 -1.97 8.18
N ALA A 122 20.25 -2.38 9.37
CA ALA A 122 21.08 -2.97 10.42
C ALA A 122 21.27 -4.49 10.26
N GLY A 123 20.72 -5.10 9.21
CA GLY A 123 20.77 -6.54 8.95
C GLY A 123 19.86 -7.36 9.86
N TRP A 124 18.85 -6.76 10.48
CA TRP A 124 17.98 -7.43 11.44
C TRP A 124 16.77 -8.06 10.76
N GLY A 125 16.35 -9.20 11.29
CA GLY A 125 15.11 -9.88 10.93
C GLY A 125 14.07 -9.81 12.06
N ALA A 126 12.96 -10.53 11.87
CA ALA A 126 11.85 -10.54 12.82
C ALA A 126 12.24 -11.02 14.24
N ALA A 127 13.26 -11.86 14.38
CA ALA A 127 13.70 -12.36 15.68
C ALA A 127 14.50 -11.32 16.50
N ASP A 128 15.08 -10.33 15.83
CA ASP A 128 16.01 -9.37 16.43
C ASP A 128 15.28 -8.13 17.00
N VAL A 129 14.04 -7.87 16.59
CA VAL A 129 13.29 -6.65 16.96
C VAL A 129 12.70 -6.68 18.37
N ALA A 130 12.54 -7.87 18.96
CA ALA A 130 11.87 -8.05 20.25
C ALA A 130 12.78 -7.64 21.42
N LEU A 131 12.34 -6.66 22.22
CA LEU A 131 13.08 -6.24 23.41
C LEU A 131 13.18 -7.34 24.48
N GLY A 132 14.39 -7.56 24.99
CA GLY A 132 14.63 -8.41 26.17
C GLY A 132 14.61 -9.92 25.94
N LEU A 133 14.58 -10.38 24.69
CA LEU A 133 14.87 -11.78 24.34
C LEU A 133 16.40 -11.97 24.23
N LYS A 134 16.89 -13.20 24.46
CA LYS A 134 18.32 -13.54 24.32
C LYS A 134 18.90 -13.18 22.95
N THR A 135 18.08 -13.26 21.90
CA THR A 135 18.42 -12.91 20.52
C THR A 135 17.95 -11.51 20.12
N GLY A 136 17.22 -10.82 20.99
CA GLY A 136 16.61 -9.52 20.70
C GLY A 136 17.55 -8.35 20.96
N ALA A 137 17.42 -7.29 20.18
CA ALA A 137 18.19 -6.07 20.36
C ALA A 137 17.77 -5.31 21.63
N SER A 138 18.74 -4.71 22.32
CA SER A 138 18.47 -3.78 23.43
C SER A 138 18.04 -2.41 22.90
N ALA A 139 17.37 -1.60 23.72
CA ALA A 139 17.03 -0.21 23.34
C ALA A 139 18.27 0.63 22.96
N ALA A 140 19.42 0.39 23.61
CA ALA A 140 20.68 1.03 23.23
C ALA A 140 21.17 0.60 21.84
N LYS A 141 21.02 -0.68 21.49
CA LYS A 141 21.37 -1.20 20.17
C LYS A 141 20.43 -0.67 19.08
N TRP A 142 19.14 -0.56 19.38
CA TRP A 142 18.14 0.11 18.54
C TRP A 142 18.57 1.55 18.22
N ARG A 143 18.85 2.37 19.25
CA ARG A 143 19.26 3.76 19.03
C ARG A 143 20.55 3.88 18.22
N LYS A 144 21.50 2.96 18.42
CA LYS A 144 22.77 2.95 17.70
C LYS A 144 22.62 2.57 16.22
N ASP A 145 21.92 1.47 15.95
CA ASP A 145 21.93 0.85 14.62
C ASP A 145 20.77 1.36 13.74
N ILE A 146 19.65 1.78 14.35
CA ILE A 146 18.43 2.23 13.66
C ILE A 146 18.20 3.74 13.80
N GLY A 147 18.80 4.39 14.81
CA GLY A 147 18.58 5.82 15.08
C GLY A 147 17.28 6.13 15.84
N ALA A 148 16.48 5.11 16.16
CA ALA A 148 15.31 5.20 17.03
C ALA A 148 15.38 4.07 18.06
N ALA A 149 14.74 4.24 19.22
CA ALA A 149 14.54 3.11 20.12
C ALA A 149 13.14 3.08 20.71
N PRO A 150 12.58 1.86 20.84
CA PRO A 150 11.33 1.64 21.56
C PRO A 150 11.49 1.92 23.06
N ASP A 151 10.39 2.32 23.67
CA ASP A 151 10.28 2.54 25.11
C ASP A 151 10.06 1.22 25.85
N GLU A 152 10.18 1.23 27.19
CA GLU A 152 9.93 0.04 28.01
C GLU A 152 8.50 -0.50 27.85
N GLY A 153 7.53 0.40 27.64
CA GLY A 153 6.13 0.07 27.35
C GLY A 153 5.90 -0.60 25.99
N ASP A 154 6.87 -0.54 25.07
CA ASP A 154 6.76 -1.13 23.74
C ASP A 154 7.15 -2.62 23.71
N LYS A 155 7.74 -3.13 24.79
CA LYS A 155 8.24 -4.51 24.88
C LYS A 155 7.18 -5.55 24.51
N GLY A 156 5.96 -5.41 25.02
CA GLY A 156 4.89 -6.39 24.82
C GLY A 156 4.50 -6.53 23.35
N TRP A 157 4.14 -5.42 22.70
CA TRP A 157 3.66 -5.46 21.31
C TRP A 157 4.78 -5.80 20.32
N LEU A 158 6.04 -5.42 20.59
CA LEU A 158 7.18 -5.82 19.76
C LEU A 158 7.44 -7.33 19.82
N GLN A 159 7.28 -7.95 20.99
CA GLN A 159 7.39 -9.41 21.13
C GLN A 159 6.26 -10.14 20.39
N GLU A 160 5.03 -9.65 20.49
CA GLU A 160 3.89 -10.19 19.74
C GLU A 160 4.08 -10.05 18.23
N LEU A 161 4.49 -8.86 17.77
CA LEU A 161 4.75 -8.60 16.35
C LEU A 161 5.88 -9.46 15.83
N SER A 162 6.99 -9.56 16.56
CA SER A 162 8.11 -10.46 16.22
C SER A 162 7.66 -11.90 16.05
N SER A 163 6.84 -12.41 16.98
CA SER A 163 6.34 -13.78 16.95
C SER A 163 5.39 -14.00 15.76
N TRP A 164 4.48 -13.05 15.53
CA TRP A 164 3.53 -13.09 14.42
C TRP A 164 4.24 -13.02 13.06
N ALA A 165 5.22 -12.12 12.90
CA ALA A 165 5.98 -11.96 11.66
C ALA A 165 6.78 -13.22 11.31
N GLN A 166 7.31 -13.92 12.32
CA GLN A 166 7.97 -15.22 12.14
C GLN A 166 6.98 -16.31 11.72
N ALA A 167 5.82 -16.39 12.39
CA ALA A 167 4.79 -17.38 12.06
C ALA A 167 4.25 -17.20 10.63
N GLU A 168 4.01 -15.95 10.24
CA GLU A 168 3.51 -15.57 8.91
C GLU A 168 4.62 -15.46 7.85
N LYS A 169 5.88 -15.72 8.22
CA LYS A 169 7.06 -15.63 7.35
C LYS A 169 7.14 -14.31 6.59
N VAL A 170 6.83 -13.21 7.26
CA VAL A 170 6.89 -11.87 6.66
C VAL A 170 8.34 -11.50 6.44
N ALA A 171 8.67 -11.08 5.22
CA ALA A 171 9.98 -10.59 4.84
C ALA A 171 9.95 -9.07 4.64
N ALA A 172 11.09 -8.43 4.85
CA ALA A 172 11.29 -7.06 4.40
C ALA A 172 11.30 -7.03 2.85
N PRO A 173 10.65 -6.04 2.21
CA PRO A 173 10.77 -5.85 0.77
C PRO A 173 12.25 -5.70 0.38
N PRO A 174 12.71 -6.35 -0.71
CA PRO A 174 13.97 -6.06 -1.38
C PRO A 174 14.16 -4.57 -1.71
N ASP A 175 15.42 -4.13 -1.74
CA ASP A 175 15.78 -2.72 -1.96
C ASP A 175 16.28 -2.63 -3.40
N ASP A 176 15.33 -2.58 -4.32
CA ASP A 176 15.59 -2.56 -5.76
C ASP A 176 14.52 -1.82 -6.55
N LEU A 177 13.97 -0.73 -5.97
CA LEU A 177 12.94 0.10 -6.59
C LEU A 177 13.32 0.52 -8.03
N GLU A 178 14.61 0.79 -8.27
CA GLU A 178 15.11 1.19 -9.59
C GLU A 178 14.73 0.20 -10.69
N VAL A 179 14.70 -1.11 -10.41
CA VAL A 179 14.30 -2.14 -11.40
C VAL A 179 12.85 -1.93 -11.86
N LEU A 180 11.95 -1.65 -10.91
CA LEU A 180 10.54 -1.37 -11.21
C LEU A 180 10.40 -0.05 -11.97
N VAL A 181 11.13 0.99 -11.55
CA VAL A 181 11.10 2.31 -12.22
C VAL A 181 11.54 2.18 -13.67
N GLN A 182 12.70 1.55 -13.92
CA GLN A 182 13.23 1.35 -15.26
C GLN A 182 12.28 0.50 -16.14
N ALA A 183 11.61 -0.51 -15.58
CA ALA A 183 10.66 -1.34 -16.32
C ALA A 183 9.47 -0.51 -16.82
N VAL A 184 8.94 0.40 -15.99
CA VAL A 184 7.85 1.30 -16.36
C VAL A 184 8.31 2.38 -17.35
N GLU A 185 9.53 2.91 -17.17
CA GLU A 185 10.09 3.94 -18.05
C GLU A 185 10.30 3.46 -19.48
N ARG A 186 10.83 2.24 -19.65
CA ARG A 186 10.99 1.57 -20.96
C ARG A 186 9.67 1.35 -21.69
N GLY A 187 8.55 1.41 -20.98
CA GLY A 187 7.20 1.22 -21.50
C GLY A 187 6.65 -0.15 -21.16
N LEU A 188 5.42 -0.17 -20.65
CA LEU A 188 4.72 -1.41 -20.37
C LEU A 188 4.21 -2.05 -21.67
N PRO A 189 4.09 -3.39 -21.73
CA PRO A 189 3.44 -4.05 -22.85
C PRO A 189 2.01 -3.52 -23.06
N PRO A 190 1.47 -3.60 -24.29
CA PRO A 190 0.12 -3.11 -24.57
C PRO A 190 -0.93 -3.67 -23.62
N LYS A 191 -1.86 -2.82 -23.19
CA LYS A 191 -2.96 -3.16 -22.25
C LYS A 191 -2.48 -3.71 -20.90
N THR A 192 -1.25 -3.39 -20.49
CA THR A 192 -0.74 -3.73 -19.15
C THR A 192 -0.74 -2.49 -18.28
N HIS A 193 -1.30 -2.63 -17.08
CA HIS A 193 -1.54 -1.54 -16.15
C HIS A 193 -0.91 -1.85 -14.78
N LEU A 194 -0.20 -0.87 -14.22
CA LEU A 194 0.31 -0.89 -12.86
C LEU A 194 -0.61 -0.04 -11.97
N ILE A 195 -1.14 -0.62 -10.89
CA ILE A 195 -1.91 0.10 -9.87
C ILE A 195 -1.14 0.03 -8.56
N LEU A 196 -0.70 1.17 -8.04
CA LEU A 196 0.04 1.30 -6.79
C LEU A 196 -0.90 1.78 -5.70
N VAL A 197 -0.91 1.10 -4.55
CA VAL A 197 -1.66 1.51 -3.37
C VAL A 197 -0.67 1.89 -2.27
N ALA A 198 -0.79 3.12 -1.79
CA ALA A 198 0.06 3.66 -0.74
C ALA A 198 -0.78 4.47 0.25
N GLU A 199 -0.29 4.66 1.45
CA GLU A 199 -0.87 5.61 2.39
C GLU A 199 -0.44 7.04 2.05
N SER A 200 0.86 7.22 1.86
CA SER A 200 1.46 8.50 1.48
C SER A 200 2.90 8.29 1.05
N LEU A 201 3.22 8.65 -0.19
CA LEU A 201 4.59 8.72 -0.66
C LEU A 201 5.10 10.18 -0.62
N PRO A 202 6.42 10.39 -0.45
CA PRO A 202 7.01 11.71 -0.62
C PRO A 202 6.68 12.30 -2.00
N PRO A 203 6.37 13.60 -2.14
CA PRO A 203 6.01 14.17 -3.45
C PRO A 203 7.08 14.03 -4.53
N LYS A 204 8.36 13.93 -4.13
CA LYS A 204 9.51 13.74 -5.03
C LYS A 204 9.85 12.27 -5.31
N HIS A 205 9.08 11.34 -4.75
CA HIS A 205 9.34 9.90 -4.87
C HIS A 205 9.18 9.42 -6.32
N ALA A 206 10.03 8.50 -6.76
CA ALA A 206 10.05 8.02 -8.15
C ALA A 206 8.69 7.48 -8.61
N LEU A 207 8.01 6.70 -7.78
CA LEU A 207 6.66 6.18 -8.09
C LEU A 207 5.59 7.27 -8.26
N VAL A 208 5.71 8.38 -7.52
CA VAL A 208 4.80 9.54 -7.68
C VAL A 208 5.05 10.20 -9.03
N ARG A 209 6.31 10.38 -9.41
CA ARG A 209 6.69 10.91 -10.72
C ARG A 209 6.20 10.03 -11.87
N LEU A 210 6.39 8.71 -11.77
CA LEU A 210 5.89 7.77 -12.79
C LEU A 210 4.38 7.87 -12.98
N ALA A 211 3.62 7.95 -11.90
CA ALA A 211 2.17 8.12 -11.98
C ALA A 211 1.77 9.46 -12.62
N GLN A 212 2.52 10.53 -12.38
CA GLN A 212 2.27 11.85 -12.99
C GLN A 212 2.66 11.90 -14.48
N GLU A 213 3.76 11.26 -14.86
CA GLU A 213 4.29 11.30 -16.23
C GLU A 213 3.59 10.29 -17.16
N LYS A 214 3.20 9.12 -16.64
CA LYS A 214 2.70 7.98 -17.43
C LYS A 214 1.27 7.53 -17.09
N GLY A 215 0.58 8.24 -16.19
CA GLY A 215 -0.83 7.97 -15.97
C GLY A 215 -1.55 8.92 -15.01
N ALA A 216 -1.96 8.42 -13.85
CA ALA A 216 -2.80 9.19 -12.92
C ALA A 216 -2.43 9.00 -11.44
N GLN A 217 -2.66 10.06 -10.66
CA GLN A 217 -2.56 10.04 -9.20
C GLN A 217 -3.91 10.42 -8.59
N VAL A 218 -4.39 9.58 -7.67
CA VAL A 218 -5.68 9.70 -6.98
C VAL A 218 -5.42 9.75 -5.48
N ARG A 219 -6.17 10.58 -4.76
CA ARG A 219 -6.19 10.55 -3.29
C ARG A 219 -7.51 10.02 -2.78
N ARG A 220 -7.46 9.01 -1.91
CA ARG A 220 -8.60 8.36 -1.26
C ARG A 220 -8.44 8.47 0.24
N ARG A 221 -8.90 9.58 0.82
CA ARG A 221 -8.96 9.76 2.27
C ARG A 221 -10.42 9.86 2.67
N ALA A 222 -10.76 9.31 3.83
CA ALA A 222 -12.06 9.59 4.42
C ALA A 222 -12.17 11.12 4.55
N GLU A 223 -13.25 11.70 4.03
CA GLU A 223 -13.57 13.08 4.35
C GLU A 223 -13.70 13.16 5.87
N ARG A 224 -12.75 13.83 6.53
CA ARG A 224 -12.91 14.21 7.93
C ARG A 224 -13.87 15.40 7.99
N ARG A 225 -15.13 15.21 7.58
CA ARG A 225 -16.21 16.17 7.79
C ARG A 225 -16.60 16.09 9.27
N GLY A 226 -15.88 16.90 10.05
CA GLY A 226 -16.10 17.10 11.47
C GLY A 226 -15.82 15.88 12.34
N ARG A 227 -15.38 16.12 13.58
CA ARG A 227 -14.97 15.07 14.52
C ARG A 227 -16.15 14.52 15.33
N THR A 228 -17.37 14.95 15.03
CA THR A 228 -18.58 14.67 15.82
C THR A 228 -19.71 14.20 14.90
N ILE A 229 -20.49 13.21 15.38
CA ILE A 229 -21.72 12.72 14.74
C ILE A 229 -22.63 13.88 14.30
N ASP A 230 -22.62 14.98 15.05
CA ASP A 230 -23.43 16.19 14.82
C ASP A 230 -23.06 16.97 13.54
N THR A 231 -21.94 16.63 12.90
CA THR A 231 -21.43 17.33 11.69
C THR A 231 -21.35 16.44 10.46
N LEU A 232 -21.76 15.18 10.57
CA LEU A 232 -21.92 14.27 9.44
C LEU A 232 -23.23 14.59 8.72
N ASP A 233 -23.13 15.17 7.53
CA ASP A 233 -24.28 15.32 6.64
C ASP A 233 -24.62 13.96 6.02
N ILE A 234 -25.51 13.22 6.67
CA ILE A 234 -26.05 11.94 6.19
C ILE A 234 -27.23 12.10 5.24
N SER A 235 -27.65 13.34 4.93
CA SER A 235 -28.78 13.62 4.05
C SER A 235 -28.70 12.91 2.69
N PRO A 236 -27.51 12.76 2.05
CA PRO A 236 -27.40 12.01 0.79
C PRO A 236 -27.75 10.52 0.95
N VAL A 237 -27.22 9.87 1.99
CA VAL A 237 -27.47 8.45 2.28
C VAL A 237 -28.94 8.24 2.66
N VAL A 238 -29.50 9.16 3.44
CA VAL A 238 -30.91 9.15 3.81
C VAL A 238 -31.81 9.31 2.59
N ALA A 239 -31.44 10.18 1.64
CA ALA A 239 -32.20 10.34 0.40
C ALA A 239 -32.18 9.07 -0.46
N ASP A 240 -31.03 8.40 -0.57
CA ASP A 240 -30.90 7.17 -1.34
C ASP A 240 -31.68 5.99 -0.72
N GLU A 241 -31.62 5.82 0.60
CA GLU A 241 -32.21 4.66 1.29
C GLU A 241 -33.68 4.87 1.70
N LEU A 242 -34.03 6.07 2.19
CA LEU A 242 -35.38 6.37 2.69
C LEU A 242 -36.26 7.08 1.65
N GLY A 243 -35.66 7.66 0.61
CA GLY A 243 -36.39 8.26 -0.52
C GLY A 243 -37.33 7.30 -1.23
N PRO A 244 -36.92 6.05 -1.57
CA PRO A 244 -37.80 5.04 -2.14
C PRO A 244 -38.99 4.68 -1.24
N LEU A 245 -38.81 4.81 0.08
CA LEU A 245 -39.83 4.55 1.10
C LEU A 245 -40.68 5.78 1.44
N LYS A 246 -40.43 6.93 0.79
CA LYS A 246 -41.06 8.23 1.09
C LYS A 246 -40.94 8.64 2.56
N LYS A 247 -39.88 8.23 3.24
CA LYS A 247 -39.61 8.58 4.65
C LYS A 247 -38.50 9.61 4.75
N LYS A 248 -38.54 10.41 5.82
CA LYS A 248 -37.50 11.37 6.19
C LYS A 248 -37.12 11.14 7.66
N LEU A 249 -35.87 11.46 7.99
CA LEU A 249 -35.36 11.52 9.37
C LEU A 249 -35.78 12.82 10.04
#